data_AF-A0A5V6N768-F1
#
_entry.id   AF-A0A5V6N768-F1
#
_cell.length_a   1.000
_cell.length_b   1.000
_cell.length_c   1.000
_cell.angle_alpha   90.00
_cell.angle_beta   90.00
_cell.angle_gamma   90.00
#
_symmetry.space_group_name_H-M   'P 1'
#
loop_
_entity.id
_entity.type
_entity.pdbx_description
1 polymer ?
#
loop_
_entity_poly.entity_id
_entity_poly.type
_entity_poly.pdbx_seq_one_letter_code
_entity_poly.pdbx_strand_id
1 'polypeptide(L)'
;MQNSRSHWSHREPRKISKWLLRMMIVLYALCLLPLLTGCGNTRTVYVTVPPIPLPATLTLETPVPHIPDTLTYGDSLELNVSLLSALEQCNLDKATIKSIDANK
;
A
#
# COMPACT_ATOMS: atom_id res chain seq x y z
N MET A 1 -72.81 22.63 34.10
CA MET A 1 -71.64 22.26 33.27
C MET A 1 -70.43 23.03 33.78
N GLN A 2 -69.63 22.44 34.67
CA GLN A 2 -68.43 23.08 35.22
C GLN A 2 -67.24 22.78 34.29
N ASN A 3 -66.64 23.83 33.74
CA ASN A 3 -65.45 23.77 32.90
C ASN A 3 -64.20 23.90 33.78
N SER A 4 -63.47 22.81 33.99
CA SER A 4 -62.21 22.79 34.72
C SER A 4 -61.04 23.06 33.76
N ARG A 5 -60.66 24.33 33.61
CA ARG A 5 -59.41 24.72 32.93
C ARG A 5 -58.25 24.65 33.92
N SER A 6 -57.38 23.65 33.77
CA SER A 6 -56.13 23.57 34.51
C SER A 6 -55.16 24.64 34.03
N HIS A 7 -54.89 25.60 34.91
CA HIS A 7 -53.95 26.69 34.69
C HIS A 7 -52.51 26.16 34.84
N TRP A 8 -51.89 25.83 33.71
CA TRP A 8 -50.47 25.51 33.66
C TRP A 8 -49.65 26.78 33.86
N SER A 9 -49.07 26.94 35.05
CA SER A 9 -48.07 27.98 35.27
C SER A 9 -46.78 27.59 34.55
N HIS A 10 -46.46 28.31 33.46
CA HIS A 10 -45.17 28.25 32.82
C HIS A 10 -44.13 28.74 33.84
N ARG A 11 -43.44 27.80 34.50
CA ARG A 11 -42.37 28.11 35.45
C ARG A 11 -41.21 28.70 34.66
N GLU A 12 -41.01 30.01 34.81
CA GLU A 12 -39.83 30.71 34.29
C GLU A 12 -38.54 29.97 34.73
N PRO A 13 -37.64 29.64 33.79
CA PRO A 13 -36.41 28.96 34.12
C PRO A 13 -35.57 29.83 35.04
N ARG A 14 -35.45 29.40 36.31
CA ARG A 14 -34.68 30.09 37.35
C ARG A 14 -33.26 30.33 36.83
N LYS A 15 -32.70 31.53 37.03
CA LYS A 15 -31.34 31.88 36.56
C LYS A 15 -30.26 30.86 36.97
N ILE A 16 -30.44 30.22 38.11
CA ILE A 16 -29.60 29.12 38.63
C ILE A 16 -29.60 27.90 37.70
N SER A 17 -30.77 27.52 37.15
CA SER A 17 -30.88 26.41 36.18
C SER A 17 -30.14 26.72 34.88
N LYS A 18 -30.19 27.97 34.40
CA LYS A 18 -29.43 28.40 33.22
C LYS A 18 -27.92 28.36 33.46
N TRP A 19 -27.47 28.69 34.67
CA TRP A 19 -26.04 28.65 35.03
C TRP A 19 -25.53 27.20 35.11
N LEU A 20 -26.30 26.31 35.74
CA LEU A 20 -25.98 24.88 35.80
C LEU A 20 -25.91 24.22 34.41
N LEU A 21 -26.85 24.55 33.51
CA LEU A 21 -26.82 24.06 32.13
C LEU A 21 -25.57 24.53 31.38
N ARG A 22 -25.18 25.79 31.54
CA ARG A 22 -23.94 26.32 30.94
C ARG A 22 -22.69 25.62 31.48
N MET A 23 -22.63 25.36 32.78
CA MET A 23 -21.51 24.63 33.39
C MET A 23 -21.43 23.19 32.89
N MET A 24 -22.56 22.51 32.70
CA MET A 24 -22.61 21.16 32.12
C MET A 24 -22.08 21.15 30.68
N ILE A 25 -22.48 22.12 29.85
CA ILE A 25 -22.02 22.25 28.47
C ILE A 25 -20.51 22.52 28.44
N VAL A 26 -20.02 23.42 29.30
CA VAL A 26 -18.59 23.71 29.42
C VAL A 26 -17.81 22.46 29.81
N LEU A 27 -18.27 21.72 30.82
CA LEU A 27 -17.61 20.49 31.28
C LEU A 27 -17.56 19.43 30.19
N TYR A 28 -18.66 19.25 29.46
CA TYR A 28 -18.73 18.35 28.32
C TYR A 28 -17.78 18.78 27.19
N ALA A 29 -17.75 20.07 26.84
CA ALA A 29 -16.84 20.58 25.83
C ALA A 29 -15.36 20.37 26.24
N LEU A 30 -15.02 20.71 27.49
CA LEU A 30 -13.66 20.55 28.04
C LEU A 30 -13.18 19.10 28.04
N CYS A 31 -14.08 18.15 28.28
CA CYS A 31 -13.74 16.73 28.35
C CYS A 31 -13.79 16.04 26.97
N LEU A 32 -14.73 16.42 26.10
CA LEU A 32 -14.94 15.78 24.79
C LEU A 32 -14.04 16.34 23.68
N LEU A 33 -13.76 17.65 23.63
CA LEU A 33 -12.92 18.25 22.58
C LEU A 33 -11.52 17.62 22.49
N PRO A 34 -10.81 17.34 23.60
CA PRO A 34 -9.50 16.69 23.55
C PRO A 34 -9.54 15.26 23.00
N LEU A 35 -10.63 14.52 23.21
CA LEU A 35 -10.81 13.15 22.74
C LEU A 35 -10.88 13.07 21.20
N LEU A 36 -11.34 14.14 20.52
CA LEU A 36 -11.34 14.20 19.05
C LEU A 36 -9.94 14.38 18.46
N THR A 37 -8.97 14.88 19.23
CA THR A 37 -7.59 15.12 18.76
C THR A 37 -6.63 13.96 19.01
N GLY A 38 -7.07 12.91 19.73
CA GLY A 38 -6.24 11.77 20.12
C GLY A 38 -6.09 10.66 19.06
N CYS A 39 -7.03 10.55 18.12
CA CYS A 39 -6.97 9.56 17.03
C CYS A 39 -6.27 10.14 15.81
N GLY A 40 -4.93 10.22 15.80
CA GLY A 40 -4.27 10.65 14.56
C GLY A 40 -2.76 10.82 14.55
N ASN A 41 -2.04 10.61 15.65
CA ASN A 41 -0.59 10.83 15.65
C ASN A 41 0.19 9.53 15.44
N THR A 42 -0.05 8.83 14.33
CA THR A 42 0.87 7.78 13.87
C THR A 42 1.97 8.45 13.05
N ARG A 43 3.20 8.46 13.60
CA ARG A 43 4.39 8.93 12.87
C ARG A 43 4.63 8.00 11.68
N THR A 44 4.52 8.50 10.45
CA THR A 44 4.95 7.75 9.26
C THR A 44 6.46 7.66 9.27
N VAL A 45 6.98 6.45 9.50
CA VAL A 45 8.41 6.15 9.36
C VAL A 45 8.60 5.52 8.00
N TYR A 46 9.25 6.26 7.10
CA TYR A 46 9.67 5.70 5.81
C TYR A 46 10.85 4.76 6.09
N VAL A 47 10.66 3.49 5.75
CA VAL A 47 11.72 2.49 5.78
C VAL A 47 12.11 2.18 4.34
N THR A 48 13.40 2.01 4.09
CA THR A 48 13.88 1.57 2.78
C THR A 48 13.37 0.16 2.51
N VAL A 49 12.66 -0.03 1.39
CA VAL A 49 12.25 -1.36 0.95
C VAL A 49 13.50 -2.14 0.53
N PRO A 50 13.75 -3.32 1.09
CA PRO A 50 14.87 -4.15 0.64
C PRO A 50 14.66 -4.52 -0.83
N PRO A 51 15.71 -4.45 -1.68
CA PRO A 51 15.58 -4.82 -3.08
C PRO A 51 15.23 -6.31 -3.19
N ILE A 52 14.25 -6.65 -4.03
CA ILE A 52 13.92 -8.04 -4.36
C ILE A 52 15.12 -8.60 -5.12
N PRO A 53 15.85 -9.60 -4.58
CA PRO A 53 17.00 -10.15 -5.28
C PRO A 53 16.52 -10.90 -6.52
N LEU A 54 17.10 -10.57 -7.68
CA LEU A 54 16.87 -11.34 -8.90
C LEU A 54 17.49 -12.73 -8.73
N PRO A 55 16.85 -13.79 -9.27
CA PRO A 55 17.48 -15.09 -9.37
C PRO A 55 18.85 -14.98 -10.03
N ALA A 56 19.87 -15.61 -9.44
CA ALA A 56 21.23 -15.56 -9.96
C ALA A 56 21.32 -16.06 -11.42
N THR A 57 20.42 -16.96 -11.81
CA THR A 57 20.30 -17.49 -13.18
C THR A 57 20.07 -16.40 -14.22
N LEU A 58 19.31 -15.35 -13.89
CA LEU A 58 19.02 -14.23 -14.80
C LEU A 58 20.20 -13.27 -14.97
N THR A 59 21.18 -13.35 -14.07
CA THR A 59 22.38 -12.50 -14.08
C THR A 59 23.63 -13.23 -14.54
N LEU A 60 23.53 -14.54 -14.80
CA LEU A 60 24.63 -15.29 -15.38
C LEU A 60 24.88 -14.84 -16.81
N GLU A 61 26.15 -14.80 -17.21
CA GLU A 61 26.50 -14.54 -18.60
C GLU A 61 25.97 -15.66 -19.50
N THR A 62 25.42 -15.27 -20.65
CA THR A 62 25.03 -16.23 -21.68
C THR A 62 26.29 -16.93 -22.20
N PRO A 63 26.35 -18.27 -22.19
CA PRO A 63 27.50 -18.98 -22.72
C PRO A 63 27.66 -18.69 -24.21
N VAL A 64 28.85 -18.26 -24.60
CA VAL A 64 29.20 -18.04 -26.01
C VAL A 64 29.55 -19.38 -26.64
N PRO A 65 28.84 -19.82 -27.70
CA PRO A 65 29.17 -21.05 -28.39
C PRO A 65 30.58 -21.00 -29.00
N HIS A 66 31.28 -22.13 -28.97
CA HIS A 66 32.59 -22.26 -29.60
C HIS A 66 32.48 -22.12 -31.12
N ILE A 67 33.26 -21.23 -31.71
CA ILE A 67 33.35 -21.05 -33.16
C ILE A 67 34.64 -21.75 -33.63
N PRO A 68 34.55 -22.81 -34.45
CA PRO A 68 35.73 -23.51 -34.94
C PRO A 68 36.51 -22.69 -35.98
N ASP A 69 37.84 -22.83 -35.98
CA ASP A 69 38.74 -22.13 -36.93
C ASP A 69 38.48 -22.53 -38.39
N THR A 70 38.12 -23.79 -38.63
CA THR A 70 37.68 -24.30 -39.92
C THR A 70 36.23 -24.74 -39.81
N LEU A 71 35.34 -24.08 -40.55
CA LEU A 71 33.91 -24.33 -40.46
C LEU A 71 33.46 -25.23 -41.61
N THR A 72 33.22 -26.52 -41.33
CA THR A 72 32.57 -27.40 -42.31
C THR A 72 31.06 -27.16 -42.34
N TYR A 73 30.38 -27.71 -43.35
CA TYR A 73 28.91 -27.62 -43.41
C TYR A 73 28.24 -28.28 -42.19
N GLY A 74 28.77 -29.41 -41.70
CA GLY A 74 28.29 -30.07 -40.49
C GLY A 74 28.44 -29.19 -39.25
N ASP A 75 29.64 -28.62 -39.06
CA ASP A 75 29.91 -27.73 -37.93
C ASP A 75 29.02 -26.47 -37.95
N SER A 76 28.69 -25.98 -39.14
CA SER A 76 27.76 -24.85 -39.30
C SER A 76 26.36 -25.17 -38.76
N LEU A 77 25.88 -26.40 -38.93
CA LEU A 77 24.57 -26.82 -38.45
C LEU A 77 24.58 -26.92 -36.91
N GLU A 78 25.62 -27.55 -36.34
CA GLU A 78 25.76 -27.67 -34.89
C GLU A 78 25.93 -26.31 -34.20
N LEU A 79 26.69 -25.40 -34.81
CA LEU A 79 26.82 -24.03 -34.34
C LEU A 79 25.48 -23.29 -34.35
N ASN A 80 24.68 -23.44 -35.42
CA ASN A 80 23.34 -22.83 -35.49
C ASN A 80 22.41 -23.36 -34.39
N VAL A 81 22.44 -24.68 -34.11
CA VAL A 81 21.66 -25.26 -33.00
C VAL A 81 22.07 -24.63 -31.68
N SER A 82 23.37 -24.56 -31.40
CA SER A 82 23.90 -23.97 -30.17
C SER A 82 23.52 -22.49 -30.00
N LEU A 83 23.59 -21.72 -31.09
CA LEU A 83 23.20 -20.30 -31.10
C LEU A 83 21.70 -20.12 -30.85
N LEU A 84 20.85 -20.91 -31.51
CA LEU A 84 19.40 -20.83 -31.36
C LEU A 84 18.97 -21.22 -29.94
N SER A 85 19.58 -22.25 -29.35
CA SER A 85 19.33 -22.63 -27.96
C SER A 85 19.74 -21.53 -26.96
N ALA A 86 20.90 -20.91 -27.16
CA ALA A 86 21.33 -19.78 -26.33
C ALA A 86 20.36 -18.59 -26.46
N LEU A 87 19.88 -18.29 -27.68
CA LEU A 87 18.91 -17.23 -27.93
C LEU A 87 17.55 -17.52 -27.31
N GLU A 88 17.08 -18.77 -27.36
CA GLU A 88 15.85 -19.21 -26.70
C GLU A 88 15.94 -18.98 -25.18
N GLN A 89 17.05 -19.41 -24.56
CA GLN A 89 17.28 -19.20 -23.13
C GLN A 89 17.29 -17.71 -22.77
N CYS A 90 17.99 -16.87 -23.55
CA CYS A 90 17.97 -15.42 -23.36
C CYS A 90 16.57 -14.81 -23.44
N ASN A 91 15.73 -15.31 -24.35
CA ASN A 91 14.35 -14.85 -24.48
C ASN A 91 13.51 -15.24 -23.26
N LEU A 92 13.72 -16.45 -22.72
CA LEU A 92 13.08 -16.91 -21.47
C LEU A 92 13.52 -16.07 -20.27
N ASP A 93 14.82 -15.78 -20.14
CA ASP A 93 15.34 -14.95 -19.06
C ASP A 93 14.75 -13.53 -19.13
N LYS A 94 14.68 -12.95 -20.33
CA LYS A 94 14.03 -11.64 -20.54
C LYS A 94 12.54 -11.66 -20.20
N ALA A 95 11.83 -12.73 -20.52
CA ALA A 95 10.41 -12.88 -20.15
C ALA A 95 10.24 -12.97 -18.62
N THR A 96 11.12 -13.71 -17.96
CA THR A 96 11.16 -13.83 -16.49
C THR A 96 11.45 -12.47 -15.83
N ILE A 97 12.39 -11.69 -16.36
CA ILE A 97 12.66 -10.34 -15.84
C ILE A 97 11.41 -9.45 -15.95
N LYS A 98 10.70 -9.50 -17.08
CA LYS A 98 9.45 -8.75 -17.27
C LYS A 98 8.35 -9.18 -16.30
N SER A 99 8.24 -10.48 -16.00
CA SER A 99 7.23 -10.96 -15.05
C SER A 99 7.55 -10.57 -13.62
N ILE A 100 8.83 -10.56 -13.22
CA ILE A 100 9.27 -10.05 -11.92
C ILE A 100 8.97 -8.55 -11.80
N ASP A 101 9.28 -7.76 -12.83
CA ASP A 101 9.04 -6.32 -12.84
C ASP A 101 7.54 -5.97 -12.79
N ALA A 102 6.70 -6.76 -13.47
CA ALA A 102 5.24 -6.60 -13.41
C ALA A 102 4.62 -6.97 -12.04
N ASN A 103 5.30 -7.80 -11.25
CA ASN A 103 4.87 -8.22 -9.92
C ASN A 103 5.50 -7.39 -8.78
N LYS A 104 6.31 -6.38 -9.13
CA LYS A 104 6.94 -5.45 -8.19
C LYS A 104 5.98 -4.35 -7.77
#